data_AF-A0A2P4ULC8-F1
#
_entry.id   AF-A0A2P4ULC8-F1
#
_cell.length_a   1.000
_cell.length_b   1.000
_cell.length_c   1.000
_cell.angle_alpha   90.00
_cell.angle_beta   90.00
_cell.angle_gamma   90.00
#
_symmetry.space_group_name_H-M   'P 1'
#
loop_
_entity.id
_entity.type
_entity.pdbx_description
1 polymer ?
#
loop_
_entity_poly.entity_id
_entity_poly.type
_entity_poly.pdbx_seq_one_letter_code
_entity_poly.pdbx_strand_id
1 'polypeptide(L)'
;MNWDDIPWGPWPEGTEPPPTDPDAEQRRRLGLPATLRLVRDGRQPLLFDPSLKHHSRAMRAGPPRFASATKKHRWSVARRQALDHVLTAVASSPWADHLVLRGSLLLRAWYGEAAREPHDLDFVVVPASFGIADDRAEPMLADLARRAEDVSHRSGDVRLSADDAVRDDIWTYDRVPGRRLVLPWGTDGLPEGTVQLDFVFNEPLPVAPTWTPLPPLSGTGATLRVQAATPELSLAWKVMWLLDDMYPQGKDLYDALLLAGDTPLDFRLLADVLVAADPTHVRRLPTLDDVKRLRVDWPEFQKEHPELPGTETDAHQRLIHALTPTFTADDGLPTADYARRAELLSPRVAEYTPVLASEGTEAVLRRMALTDRLDANEATIILNELLHRAPTDVPATLEAVLTGYTAASSDWSEYLARYPEARTKILNDLVP
;
A
#
# COMPACT_ATOMS: atom_id res chain seq x y z
N MET A 1 -27.55 -18.30 -10.05
CA MET A 1 -26.69 -18.08 -8.88
C MET A 1 -27.02 -16.70 -8.35
N ASN A 2 -27.45 -16.61 -7.10
CA ASN A 2 -27.69 -15.35 -6.40
C ASN A 2 -26.45 -14.99 -5.56
N TRP A 3 -26.37 -13.74 -5.10
CA TRP A 3 -25.27 -13.28 -4.24
C TRP A 3 -25.14 -14.09 -2.95
N ASP A 4 -26.27 -14.59 -2.45
CA ASP A 4 -26.37 -15.43 -1.26
C ASP A 4 -25.77 -16.83 -1.42
N ASP A 5 -25.71 -17.32 -2.66
CA ASP A 5 -25.21 -18.67 -2.96
C ASP A 5 -23.68 -18.70 -3.05
N ILE A 6 -23.03 -17.53 -3.08
CA ILE A 6 -21.57 -17.43 -3.18
C ILE A 6 -20.96 -17.67 -1.79
N PRO A 7 -20.10 -18.69 -1.62
CA PRO A 7 -19.45 -18.98 -0.35
C PRO A 7 -18.38 -17.92 -0.01
N TRP A 8 -17.75 -18.04 1.15
CA TRP A 8 -16.59 -17.24 1.50
C TRP A 8 -15.40 -17.60 0.61
N GLY A 9 -14.68 -16.58 0.14
CA GLY A 9 -13.49 -16.76 -0.69
C GLY A 9 -12.26 -17.21 0.13
N PRO A 10 -11.13 -17.48 -0.55
CA PRO A 10 -10.91 -17.35 -1.99
C PRO A 10 -11.74 -18.35 -2.82
N TRP A 11 -12.19 -17.93 -4.00
CA TRP A 11 -13.13 -18.71 -4.83
C TRP A 11 -12.41 -19.58 -5.87
N PRO A 12 -12.94 -20.74 -6.27
CA PRO A 12 -12.37 -21.51 -7.37
C PRO A 12 -12.28 -20.73 -8.69
N GLU A 13 -11.38 -21.15 -9.58
CA GLU A 13 -11.29 -20.59 -10.93
C GLU A 13 -12.65 -20.71 -11.67
N GLY A 14 -13.03 -19.65 -12.38
CA GLY A 14 -14.30 -19.60 -13.13
C GLY A 14 -15.53 -19.25 -12.29
N THR A 15 -15.38 -18.98 -10.98
CA THR A 15 -16.47 -18.42 -10.17
C THR A 15 -16.76 -16.99 -10.64
N GLU A 16 -18.00 -16.73 -11.01
CA GLU A 16 -18.47 -15.43 -11.52
C GLU A 16 -19.60 -14.90 -10.63
N PRO A 17 -19.73 -13.56 -10.49
CA PRO A 17 -20.85 -12.97 -9.80
C PRO A 17 -22.17 -13.18 -10.56
N PRO A 18 -23.32 -13.02 -9.89
CA PRO A 18 -24.60 -12.84 -10.57
C PRO A 18 -24.54 -11.69 -11.58
N PRO A 19 -25.38 -11.69 -12.62
CA PRO A 19 -25.32 -10.68 -13.70
C PRO A 19 -25.77 -9.27 -13.28
N THR A 20 -26.30 -9.11 -12.06
CA THR A 20 -26.82 -7.85 -11.53
C THR A 20 -26.05 -7.45 -10.27
N ASP A 21 -25.75 -6.16 -10.15
CA ASP A 21 -25.15 -5.60 -8.93
C ASP A 21 -25.97 -5.95 -7.68
N PRO A 22 -25.32 -6.14 -6.52
CA PRO A 22 -26.03 -6.35 -5.27
C PRO A 22 -26.73 -5.05 -4.84
N ASP A 23 -27.97 -5.18 -4.38
CA ASP A 23 -28.72 -4.06 -3.81
C ASP A 23 -28.14 -3.62 -2.45
N ALA A 24 -28.63 -2.50 -1.92
CA ALA A 24 -28.12 -1.93 -0.67
C ALA A 24 -28.31 -2.86 0.55
N GLU A 25 -29.36 -3.68 0.57
CA GLU A 25 -29.60 -4.63 1.66
C GLU A 25 -28.67 -5.84 1.56
N GLN A 26 -28.51 -6.38 0.34
CA GLN A 26 -27.55 -7.45 0.05
C GLN A 26 -26.13 -7.02 0.40
N ARG A 27 -25.72 -5.80 0.04
CA ARG A 27 -24.39 -5.28 0.36
C ARG A 27 -24.12 -5.24 1.86
N ARG A 28 -25.04 -4.68 2.64
CA ARG A 28 -24.91 -4.63 4.11
C ARG A 28 -24.87 -6.02 4.72
N ARG A 29 -25.82 -6.89 4.35
CA ARG A 29 -25.96 -8.21 4.95
C ARG A 29 -24.81 -9.15 4.60
N LEU A 30 -24.27 -9.06 3.39
CA LEU A 30 -23.17 -9.89 2.92
C LEU A 30 -21.79 -9.27 3.18
N GLY A 31 -21.73 -8.04 3.69
CA GLY A 31 -20.49 -7.29 3.85
C GLY A 31 -19.75 -7.16 2.52
N LEU A 32 -20.44 -6.66 1.49
CA LEU A 32 -19.85 -6.39 0.18
C LEU A 32 -19.52 -4.89 0.06
N PRO A 33 -18.35 -4.54 -0.51
CA PRO A 33 -17.93 -3.16 -0.64
C PRO A 33 -18.86 -2.40 -1.59
N ALA A 34 -19.06 -1.10 -1.34
CA ALA A 34 -19.85 -0.24 -2.22
C ALA A 34 -19.21 -0.11 -3.62
N THR A 35 -17.90 -0.34 -3.69
CA THR A 35 -17.07 -0.28 -4.90
C THR A 35 -17.17 -1.54 -5.77
N LEU A 36 -17.79 -2.63 -5.30
CA LEU A 36 -18.11 -3.79 -6.15
C LEU A 36 -19.17 -3.40 -7.17
N ARG A 37 -18.74 -3.08 -8.39
CA ARG A 37 -19.57 -2.73 -9.55
C ARG A 37 -19.23 -3.63 -10.73
N LEU A 38 -20.25 -4.27 -11.29
CA LEU A 38 -20.11 -5.16 -12.42
C LEU A 38 -20.21 -4.42 -13.75
N VAL A 39 -19.38 -4.84 -14.71
CA VAL A 39 -19.44 -4.36 -16.09
C VAL A 39 -20.50 -5.17 -16.83
N ARG A 40 -21.56 -4.49 -17.27
CA ARG A 40 -22.66 -5.11 -18.02
C ARG A 40 -22.15 -5.79 -19.30
N ASP A 41 -22.78 -6.90 -19.69
CA ASP A 41 -22.40 -7.72 -20.84
C ASP A 41 -20.95 -8.25 -20.82
N GLY A 42 -20.27 -8.17 -19.68
CA GLY A 42 -18.95 -8.73 -19.43
C GLY A 42 -19.05 -9.88 -18.44
N ARG A 43 -18.25 -10.93 -18.64
CA ARG A 43 -18.03 -11.96 -17.63
C ARG A 43 -16.83 -11.57 -16.78
N GLN A 44 -16.96 -11.59 -15.46
CA GLN A 44 -15.88 -11.18 -14.55
C GLN A 44 -15.63 -12.30 -13.54
N PRO A 45 -14.37 -12.77 -13.35
CA PRO A 45 -14.08 -13.67 -12.26
C PRO A 45 -14.23 -12.92 -10.92
N LEU A 46 -14.68 -13.63 -9.88
CA LEU A 46 -14.57 -13.14 -8.51
C LEU A 46 -13.15 -13.31 -8.01
N LEU A 47 -12.59 -12.23 -7.47
CA LEU A 47 -11.24 -12.17 -6.93
C LEU A 47 -11.28 -11.79 -5.46
N PHE A 48 -10.41 -12.42 -4.69
CA PHE A 48 -10.17 -12.07 -3.30
C PHE A 48 -9.16 -10.92 -3.22
N ASP A 49 -9.47 -9.89 -2.45
CA ASP A 49 -8.64 -8.69 -2.29
C ASP A 49 -8.41 -8.41 -0.80
N PRO A 50 -7.21 -8.69 -0.26
CA PRO A 50 -6.88 -8.47 1.15
C PRO A 50 -7.18 -7.05 1.64
N SER A 51 -7.02 -6.02 0.80
CA SER A 51 -7.30 -4.62 1.19
C SER A 51 -8.75 -4.36 1.59
N LEU A 52 -9.64 -5.27 1.24
CA LEU A 52 -11.07 -5.24 1.54
C LEU A 52 -11.43 -6.15 2.72
N LYS A 53 -10.48 -6.59 3.55
CA LYS A 53 -10.72 -7.51 4.68
C LYS A 53 -11.63 -6.97 5.79
N HIS A 54 -11.80 -5.65 5.86
CA HIS A 54 -12.81 -5.01 6.70
C HIS A 54 -14.24 -5.29 6.20
N HIS A 55 -14.40 -5.62 4.90
CA HIS A 55 -15.59 -6.24 4.35
C HIS A 55 -15.48 -7.74 4.49
N SER A 56 -16.54 -8.37 5.00
CA SER A 56 -16.48 -9.77 5.41
C SER A 56 -15.95 -10.68 4.29
N ARG A 57 -16.40 -10.48 3.05
CA ARG A 57 -16.03 -11.33 1.92
C ARG A 57 -14.75 -10.90 1.19
N ALA A 58 -14.17 -9.73 1.47
CA ALA A 58 -12.99 -9.21 0.78
C ALA A 58 -13.08 -9.36 -0.76
N MET A 59 -14.25 -9.07 -1.33
CA MET A 59 -14.62 -9.44 -2.69
C MET A 59 -14.43 -8.30 -3.67
N ARG A 60 -13.75 -8.58 -4.79
CA ARG A 60 -13.66 -7.69 -5.96
C ARG A 60 -14.03 -8.43 -7.24
N ALA A 61 -14.55 -7.70 -8.23
CA ALA A 61 -14.72 -8.21 -9.58
C ALA A 61 -13.41 -8.03 -10.38
N GLY A 62 -12.95 -9.09 -11.04
CA GLY A 62 -11.81 -9.04 -11.95
C GLY A 62 -12.12 -8.32 -13.26
N PRO A 63 -11.15 -8.26 -14.19
CA PRO A 63 -11.31 -7.56 -15.46
C PRO A 63 -12.42 -8.21 -16.31
N PRO A 64 -13.25 -7.42 -17.01
CA PRO A 64 -14.34 -7.95 -17.82
C PRO A 64 -13.81 -8.70 -19.05
N ARG A 65 -14.40 -9.87 -19.28
CA ARG A 65 -14.16 -10.73 -20.44
C ARG A 65 -15.34 -10.59 -21.39
N PHE A 66 -15.08 -10.14 -22.61
CA PHE A 66 -16.07 -10.00 -23.67
C PHE A 66 -15.92 -11.09 -24.72
N ALA A 67 -17.02 -11.56 -25.29
CA ALA A 67 -17.01 -12.56 -26.36
C ALA A 67 -16.36 -12.05 -27.66
N SER A 68 -16.44 -10.74 -27.93
CA SER A 68 -15.82 -10.11 -29.10
C SER A 68 -14.46 -9.51 -28.74
N ALA A 69 -13.41 -9.94 -29.45
CA ALA A 69 -12.07 -9.36 -29.33
C ALA A 69 -12.06 -7.87 -29.66
N THR A 70 -12.83 -7.43 -30.66
CA THR A 70 -12.99 -6.02 -31.01
C THR A 70 -13.65 -5.23 -29.88
N LYS A 71 -14.70 -5.77 -29.25
CA LYS A 71 -15.35 -5.14 -28.08
C LYS A 71 -14.38 -5.04 -26.91
N LYS A 72 -13.63 -6.12 -26.62
CA LYS A 72 -12.57 -6.13 -25.60
C LYS A 72 -11.55 -5.03 -25.84
N HIS A 73 -10.99 -4.96 -27.05
CA HIS A 73 -9.98 -3.96 -27.40
C HIS A 73 -10.51 -2.54 -27.26
N ARG A 74 -11.69 -2.24 -27.84
CA ARG A 74 -12.32 -0.92 -27.74
C ARG A 74 -12.60 -0.52 -26.28
N TRP A 75 -13.09 -1.45 -25.45
CA TRP A 75 -13.34 -1.21 -24.04
C TRP A 75 -12.04 -0.94 -23.26
N SER A 76 -10.98 -1.72 -23.51
CA SER A 76 -9.67 -1.50 -22.89
C SER A 76 -9.08 -0.13 -23.26
N VAL A 77 -9.17 0.28 -24.53
CA VAL A 77 -8.71 1.62 -24.97
C VAL A 77 -9.52 2.73 -24.29
N ALA A 78 -10.85 2.59 -24.23
CA ALA A 78 -11.71 3.55 -23.53
C ALA A 78 -11.38 3.66 -22.03
N ARG A 79 -11.13 2.54 -21.35
CA ARG A 79 -10.70 2.54 -19.95
C ARG A 79 -9.36 3.25 -19.76
N ARG A 80 -8.38 2.99 -20.63
CA ARG A 80 -7.07 3.67 -20.57
C ARG A 80 -7.21 5.17 -20.82
N GLN A 81 -8.11 5.59 -21.71
CA GLN A 81 -8.43 6.99 -21.91
C GLN A 81 -9.09 7.62 -20.66
N ALA A 82 -9.98 6.89 -19.96
CA ALA A 82 -10.53 7.34 -18.69
C ALA A 82 -9.43 7.55 -17.63
N LEU A 83 -8.45 6.64 -17.55
CA LEU A 83 -7.28 6.79 -16.68
C LEU A 83 -6.44 8.01 -17.08
N ASP A 84 -6.20 8.24 -18.37
CA ASP A 84 -5.47 9.42 -18.87
C ASP A 84 -6.18 10.73 -18.50
N HIS A 85 -7.52 10.77 -18.52
CA HIS A 85 -8.29 11.93 -18.06
C HIS A 85 -8.10 12.20 -16.57
N VAL A 86 -8.15 11.16 -15.74
CA VAL A 86 -7.88 11.26 -14.30
C VAL A 86 -6.46 11.73 -14.02
N LEU A 87 -5.46 11.15 -14.68
CA LEU A 87 -4.06 11.54 -14.51
C LEU A 87 -3.81 12.99 -14.94
N THR A 88 -4.46 13.44 -16.02
CA THR A 88 -4.43 14.84 -16.45
C THR A 88 -5.05 15.75 -15.40
N ALA A 89 -6.17 15.35 -14.81
CA ALA A 89 -6.83 16.08 -13.73
C ALA A 89 -5.94 16.19 -12.49
N VAL A 90 -5.31 15.09 -12.06
CA VAL A 90 -4.35 15.07 -10.95
C VAL A 90 -3.17 16.00 -11.23
N ALA A 91 -2.51 15.83 -12.38
CA ALA A 91 -1.31 16.59 -12.75
C ALA A 91 -1.55 18.10 -12.90
N SER A 92 -2.78 18.52 -13.18
CA SER A 92 -3.17 19.94 -13.30
C SER A 92 -3.91 20.48 -12.08
N SER A 93 -4.07 19.67 -11.03
CA SER A 93 -4.74 20.06 -9.79
C SER A 93 -3.78 20.78 -8.83
N PRO A 94 -4.30 21.55 -7.86
CA PRO A 94 -3.49 22.08 -6.76
C PRO A 94 -2.93 20.97 -5.84
N TRP A 95 -3.38 19.73 -6.01
CA TRP A 95 -2.96 18.58 -5.21
C TRP A 95 -1.78 17.82 -5.82
N ALA A 96 -1.30 18.19 -7.01
CA ALA A 96 -0.24 17.47 -7.71
C ALA A 96 1.04 17.31 -6.87
N ASP A 97 1.36 18.33 -6.06
CA ASP A 97 2.53 18.30 -5.16
C ASP A 97 2.33 17.44 -3.90
N HIS A 98 1.09 17.02 -3.64
CA HIS A 98 0.69 16.22 -2.49
C HIS A 98 0.42 14.76 -2.85
N LEU A 99 0.57 14.37 -4.12
CA LEU A 99 0.16 13.05 -4.62
C LEU A 99 1.32 12.37 -5.33
N VAL A 100 1.92 11.40 -4.67
CA VAL A 100 3.01 10.58 -5.21
C VAL A 100 2.42 9.31 -5.79
N LEU A 101 2.43 9.20 -7.12
CA LEU A 101 2.01 7.99 -7.82
C LEU A 101 2.92 6.81 -7.45
N ARG A 102 2.32 5.65 -7.23
CA ARG A 102 3.01 4.36 -7.02
C ARG A 102 2.28 3.25 -7.79
N GLY A 103 2.74 2.02 -7.60
CA GLY A 103 1.99 0.84 -8.00
C GLY A 103 2.03 0.53 -9.50
N SER A 104 1.02 -0.22 -9.94
CA SER A 104 1.05 -0.94 -11.24
C SER A 104 1.13 -0.03 -12.47
N LEU A 105 0.66 1.21 -12.35
CA LEU A 105 0.71 2.18 -13.44
C LEU A 105 2.15 2.54 -13.82
N LEU A 106 3.04 2.69 -12.83
CA LEU A 106 4.45 2.99 -13.07
C LEU A 106 5.15 1.82 -13.76
N LEU A 107 4.84 0.58 -13.34
CA LEU A 107 5.37 -0.61 -14.00
C LEU A 107 4.93 -0.66 -15.47
N ARG A 108 3.67 -0.30 -15.77
CA ARG A 108 3.19 -0.20 -17.15
C ARG A 108 3.95 0.84 -17.96
N ALA A 109 4.28 1.97 -17.36
CA ALA A 109 5.07 3.02 -17.99
C ALA A 109 6.52 2.59 -18.26
N TRP A 110 7.13 1.83 -17.36
CA TRP A 110 8.53 1.38 -17.47
C TRP A 110 8.69 0.15 -18.37
N TYR A 111 7.79 -0.83 -18.27
CA TYR A 111 7.96 -2.15 -18.87
C TYR A 111 6.97 -2.47 -20.00
N GLY A 112 6.04 -1.56 -20.32
CA GLY A 112 5.11 -1.75 -21.43
C GLY A 112 4.25 -3.01 -21.25
N GLU A 113 4.11 -3.81 -22.30
CA GLU A 113 3.27 -5.03 -22.29
C GLU A 113 3.84 -6.16 -21.41
N ALA A 114 5.09 -6.03 -20.95
CA ALA A 114 5.64 -6.97 -19.98
C ALA A 114 5.05 -6.75 -18.58
N ALA A 115 4.57 -5.54 -18.27
CA ALA A 115 3.80 -5.32 -17.05
C ALA A 115 2.35 -5.74 -17.25
N ARG A 116 1.72 -6.21 -16.17
CA ARG A 116 0.28 -6.42 -16.13
C ARG A 116 -0.48 -5.11 -16.36
N GLU A 117 -1.71 -5.20 -16.86
CA GLU A 117 -2.55 -4.02 -16.98
C GLU A 117 -2.84 -3.40 -15.61
N PRO A 118 -2.78 -2.06 -15.47
CA PRO A 118 -3.03 -1.38 -14.21
C PRO A 118 -4.53 -1.35 -13.87
N HIS A 119 -4.85 -1.66 -12.63
CA HIS A 119 -6.24 -1.80 -12.16
C HIS A 119 -6.77 -0.53 -11.50
N ASP A 120 -5.86 0.24 -10.94
CA ASP A 120 -6.05 1.41 -10.10
C ASP A 120 -4.94 2.43 -10.35
N LEU A 121 -5.15 3.62 -9.80
CA LEU A 121 -4.14 4.65 -9.61
C LEU A 121 -3.84 4.75 -8.13
N ASP A 122 -2.67 4.28 -7.71
CA ASP A 122 -2.25 4.33 -6.30
C ASP A 122 -1.46 5.61 -6.02
N PHE A 123 -1.87 6.36 -5.01
CA PHE A 123 -1.18 7.56 -4.54
C PHE A 123 -0.81 7.47 -3.07
N VAL A 124 0.42 7.86 -2.74
CA VAL A 124 0.78 8.26 -1.38
C VAL A 124 0.49 9.75 -1.22
N VAL A 125 -0.27 10.09 -0.20
CA VAL A 125 -0.56 11.48 0.16
C VAL A 125 0.59 12.04 1.01
N VAL A 126 1.20 13.13 0.55
CA VAL A 126 2.36 13.76 1.18
C VAL A 126 2.11 15.22 1.55
N PRO A 127 2.76 15.77 2.60
CA PRO A 127 3.61 15.06 3.57
C PRO A 127 2.79 14.09 4.45
N ALA A 128 3.45 13.17 5.15
CA ALA A 128 2.78 12.19 6.02
C ALA A 128 1.91 12.81 7.13
N SER A 129 2.09 14.10 7.43
CA SER A 129 1.21 14.87 8.33
C SER A 129 -0.15 15.22 7.72
N PHE A 130 -0.31 15.15 6.40
CA PHE A 130 -1.62 15.21 5.74
C PHE A 130 -2.29 13.84 5.93
N GLY A 131 -2.96 13.69 7.08
CA GLY A 131 -3.61 12.45 7.47
C GLY A 131 -5.02 12.27 6.89
N ILE A 132 -5.56 11.07 7.03
CA ILE A 132 -6.90 10.71 6.53
C ILE A 132 -8.03 11.54 7.17
N ALA A 133 -7.82 12.02 8.41
CA ALA A 133 -8.77 12.84 9.16
C ALA A 133 -8.53 14.36 8.98
N ASP A 134 -7.59 14.76 8.14
CA ASP A 134 -7.33 16.17 7.83
C ASP A 134 -8.52 16.75 7.06
N ASP A 135 -8.93 17.97 7.41
CA ASP A 135 -10.07 18.67 6.78
C ASP A 135 -9.90 18.85 5.26
N ARG A 136 -8.67 18.72 4.73
CA ARG A 136 -8.37 18.81 3.30
C ARG A 136 -8.62 17.50 2.54
N ALA A 137 -8.72 16.35 3.21
CA ALA A 137 -8.79 15.04 2.55
C ALA A 137 -10.06 14.89 1.69
N GLU A 138 -11.23 15.15 2.26
CA GLU A 138 -12.50 15.07 1.52
C GLU A 138 -12.62 16.12 0.39
N PRO A 139 -12.26 17.40 0.61
CA PRO A 139 -12.18 18.38 -0.47
C PRO A 139 -11.26 17.97 -1.62
N MET A 140 -10.10 17.38 -1.32
CA MET A 140 -9.18 16.88 -2.34
C MET A 140 -9.83 15.83 -3.23
N LEU A 141 -10.45 14.80 -2.63
CA LEU A 141 -11.12 13.73 -3.37
C LEU A 141 -12.28 14.27 -4.24
N ALA A 142 -13.07 15.20 -3.70
CA ALA A 142 -14.18 15.82 -4.42
C ALA A 142 -13.70 16.68 -5.61
N ASP A 143 -12.67 17.51 -5.40
CA ASP A 143 -12.10 18.36 -6.45
C ASP A 143 -11.47 17.52 -7.58
N LEU A 144 -10.75 16.45 -7.23
CA LEU A 144 -10.17 15.53 -8.23
C LEU A 144 -11.26 14.85 -9.08
N ALA A 145 -12.35 14.39 -8.47
CA ALA A 145 -13.47 13.80 -9.20
C ALA A 145 -14.07 14.79 -10.22
N ARG A 146 -14.36 16.02 -9.77
CA ARG A 146 -14.94 17.08 -10.63
C ARG A 146 -13.99 17.49 -11.75
N ARG A 147 -12.69 17.62 -11.46
CA ARG A 147 -11.69 17.91 -12.50
C ARG A 147 -11.56 16.79 -13.53
N ALA A 148 -11.64 15.53 -13.10
CA ALA A 148 -11.57 14.39 -14.01
C ALA A 148 -12.78 14.34 -14.95
N GLU A 149 -13.99 14.61 -14.43
CA GLU A 149 -15.21 14.84 -15.21
C GLU A 149 -15.00 15.97 -16.22
N ASP A 150 -14.58 17.16 -15.77
CA ASP A 150 -14.33 18.32 -16.63
C ASP A 150 -13.29 18.04 -17.73
N VAL A 151 -12.21 17.31 -17.43
CA VAL A 151 -11.21 16.89 -18.42
C VAL A 151 -11.84 15.97 -19.46
N SER A 152 -12.64 14.99 -19.03
CA SER A 152 -13.30 14.04 -19.93
C SER A 152 -14.28 14.71 -20.90
N HIS A 153 -14.92 15.82 -20.48
CA HIS A 153 -15.80 16.60 -21.34
C HIS A 153 -15.06 17.41 -22.42
N ARG A 154 -13.77 17.71 -22.22
CA ARG A 154 -12.97 18.51 -23.15
C ARG A 154 -12.26 17.68 -24.22
N SER A 155 -12.13 16.37 -24.04
CA SER A 155 -11.29 15.53 -24.92
C SER A 155 -11.83 14.11 -25.10
N GLY A 156 -11.96 13.70 -26.35
CA GLY A 156 -12.35 12.34 -26.76
C GLY A 156 -13.80 11.98 -26.42
N ASP A 157 -14.13 10.68 -26.49
CA ASP A 157 -15.53 10.19 -26.41
C ASP A 157 -15.90 9.59 -25.05
N VAL A 158 -14.91 9.39 -24.18
CA VAL A 158 -15.10 8.84 -22.84
C VAL A 158 -15.55 9.95 -21.88
N ARG A 159 -16.59 9.69 -21.10
CA ARG A 159 -17.14 10.61 -20.10
C ARG A 159 -17.03 9.97 -18.72
N LEU A 160 -16.48 10.71 -17.76
CA LEU A 160 -16.46 10.37 -16.34
C LEU A 160 -17.63 11.09 -15.65
N SER A 161 -18.19 10.49 -14.59
CA SER A 161 -19.22 11.12 -13.75
C SER A 161 -18.71 11.29 -12.32
N ALA A 162 -18.59 12.54 -11.88
CA ALA A 162 -18.19 12.87 -10.52
C ALA A 162 -19.36 12.68 -9.53
N ASP A 163 -20.59 12.95 -9.98
CA ASP A 163 -21.80 12.84 -9.15
C ASP A 163 -22.13 11.37 -8.83
N ASP A 164 -21.74 10.43 -9.70
CA ASP A 164 -21.91 8.99 -9.49
C ASP A 164 -20.70 8.32 -8.82
N ALA A 165 -19.71 9.11 -8.39
CA ALA A 165 -18.52 8.62 -7.73
C ALA A 165 -18.84 7.88 -6.42
N VAL A 166 -18.15 6.77 -6.17
CA VAL A 166 -18.27 6.01 -4.91
C VAL A 166 -16.97 6.12 -4.15
N ARG A 167 -17.09 6.26 -2.83
CA ARG A 167 -15.96 6.25 -1.90
C ARG A 167 -16.07 5.07 -0.97
N ASP A 168 -14.93 4.50 -0.60
CA ASP A 168 -14.83 3.47 0.42
C ASP A 168 -13.57 3.73 1.26
N ASP A 169 -13.61 3.31 2.52
CA ASP A 169 -12.40 3.21 3.31
C ASP A 169 -11.62 1.97 2.90
N ILE A 170 -10.30 2.07 2.83
CA ILE A 170 -9.43 0.93 2.52
C ILE A 170 -8.27 0.90 3.50
N TRP A 171 -7.81 -0.32 3.81
CA TRP A 171 -6.55 -0.52 4.51
C TRP A 171 -5.59 -1.20 3.55
N THR A 172 -4.66 -0.40 3.02
CA THR A 172 -3.75 -0.89 1.98
C THR A 172 -2.70 -1.77 2.65
N TYR A 173 -2.74 -3.07 2.33
CA TYR A 173 -1.91 -4.11 2.93
C TYR A 173 -2.10 -4.26 4.44
N ASP A 174 -3.31 -3.99 4.96
CA ASP A 174 -3.66 -4.06 6.40
C ASP A 174 -2.84 -3.12 7.32
N ARG A 175 -2.03 -2.20 6.76
CA ARG A 175 -1.07 -1.37 7.51
C ARG A 175 -1.52 0.07 7.72
N VAL A 176 -1.93 0.74 6.65
CA VAL A 176 -2.15 2.20 6.65
C VAL A 176 -3.54 2.59 6.16
N PRO A 177 -4.14 3.62 6.77
CA PRO A 177 -5.47 4.08 6.39
C PRO A 177 -5.44 4.68 4.99
N GLY A 178 -6.47 4.38 4.20
CA GLY A 178 -6.62 4.90 2.86
C GLY A 178 -8.06 5.18 2.47
N ARG A 179 -8.22 5.96 1.41
CA ARG A 179 -9.51 6.23 0.76
C ARG A 179 -9.47 5.73 -0.66
N ARG A 180 -10.48 4.95 -1.04
CA ARG A 180 -10.71 4.54 -2.42
C ARG A 180 -11.78 5.43 -3.04
N LEU A 181 -11.48 6.00 -4.21
CA LEU A 181 -12.42 6.74 -5.04
C LEU A 181 -12.62 5.98 -6.34
N VAL A 182 -13.87 5.61 -6.65
CA VAL A 182 -14.25 4.92 -7.89
C VAL A 182 -15.10 5.87 -8.73
N LEU A 183 -14.60 6.19 -9.93
CA LEU A 183 -15.30 7.03 -10.90
C LEU A 183 -15.86 6.14 -12.02
N PRO A 184 -17.18 6.12 -12.24
CA PRO A 184 -17.75 5.48 -13.41
C PRO A 184 -17.42 6.27 -14.68
N TRP A 185 -17.28 5.55 -15.79
CA TRP A 185 -17.12 6.13 -17.11
C TRP A 185 -17.99 5.42 -18.15
N GLY A 186 -18.37 6.16 -19.19
CA GLY A 186 -19.15 5.66 -20.32
C GLY A 186 -18.66 6.21 -21.65
N THR A 187 -19.00 5.50 -22.72
CA THR A 187 -18.80 5.93 -24.12
C THR A 187 -19.77 5.17 -25.01
N ASP A 188 -20.15 5.78 -26.13
CA ASP A 188 -21.17 5.21 -27.01
C ASP A 188 -20.81 3.81 -27.55
N GLY A 189 -21.76 2.89 -27.45
CA GLY A 189 -21.66 1.54 -27.98
C GLY A 189 -20.73 0.59 -27.19
N LEU A 190 -20.34 0.95 -25.97
CA LEU A 190 -19.63 0.08 -25.03
C LEU A 190 -20.35 0.05 -23.67
N PRO A 191 -20.25 -1.07 -22.93
CA PRO A 191 -20.66 -1.10 -21.53
C PRO A 191 -19.85 -0.11 -20.70
N GLU A 192 -20.50 0.52 -19.74
CA GLU A 192 -19.87 1.37 -18.73
C GLU A 192 -18.78 0.60 -17.98
N GLY A 193 -17.77 1.33 -17.53
CA GLY A 193 -16.72 0.81 -16.67
C GLY A 193 -16.45 1.76 -15.51
N THR A 194 -15.40 1.44 -14.76
CA THR A 194 -14.92 2.29 -13.68
C THR A 194 -13.41 2.47 -13.78
N VAL A 195 -12.94 3.56 -13.19
CA VAL A 195 -11.54 3.77 -12.81
C VAL A 195 -11.47 3.97 -11.30
N GLN A 196 -10.44 3.40 -10.69
CA GLN A 196 -10.24 3.41 -9.25
C GLN A 196 -8.99 4.25 -8.95
N LEU A 197 -9.08 5.09 -7.93
CA LEU A 197 -7.98 5.83 -7.35
C LEU A 197 -7.89 5.48 -5.87
N ASP A 198 -6.72 5.03 -5.43
CA ASP A 198 -6.47 4.68 -4.04
C ASP A 198 -5.48 5.67 -3.44
N PHE A 199 -5.87 6.28 -2.33
CA PHE A 199 -5.09 7.28 -1.62
C PHE A 199 -4.68 6.72 -0.28
N VAL A 200 -3.38 6.55 -0.08
CA VAL A 200 -2.80 6.09 1.18
C VAL A 200 -2.32 7.31 1.96
N PHE A 201 -2.78 7.46 3.19
CA PHE A 201 -2.41 8.55 4.08
C PHE A 201 -1.39 8.08 5.11
N ASN A 202 -0.61 9.02 5.65
CA ASN A 202 0.35 8.79 6.74
C ASN A 202 1.49 7.78 6.45
N GLU A 203 1.57 7.19 5.26
CA GLU A 203 2.69 6.34 4.84
C GLU A 203 3.96 7.20 4.73
N PRO A 204 5.03 6.89 5.47
CA PRO A 204 6.31 7.55 5.31
C PRO A 204 6.92 7.26 3.94
N LEU A 205 7.63 8.23 3.37
CA LEU A 205 8.42 8.05 2.15
C LEU A 205 9.91 8.15 2.48
N PRO A 206 10.62 7.01 2.62
CA PRO A 206 12.07 7.01 2.91
C PRO A 206 12.90 7.66 1.82
N VAL A 207 12.40 7.67 0.59
CA VAL A 207 13.02 8.32 -0.57
C VAL A 207 12.08 9.38 -1.10
N ALA A 208 12.60 10.58 -1.35
CA ALA A 208 11.84 11.66 -1.94
C ALA A 208 11.27 11.26 -3.32
N PRO A 209 10.03 11.66 -3.64
CA PRO A 209 9.44 11.37 -4.94
C PRO A 209 10.18 12.11 -6.06
N THR A 210 10.03 11.59 -7.28
CA THR A 210 10.63 12.18 -8.49
C THR A 210 9.56 12.58 -9.50
N TRP A 211 9.80 13.67 -10.24
CA TRP A 211 8.91 14.10 -11.31
C TRP A 211 9.12 13.24 -12.56
N THR A 212 8.31 12.19 -12.67
CA THR A 212 8.44 11.14 -13.68
C THR A 212 7.57 11.44 -14.91
N PRO A 213 8.11 11.33 -16.14
CA PRO A 213 7.31 11.41 -17.35
C PRO A 213 6.43 10.17 -17.47
N LEU A 214 5.14 10.39 -17.73
CA LEU A 214 4.15 9.34 -17.89
C LEU A 214 3.52 9.43 -19.28
N PRO A 215 3.89 8.54 -20.22
CA PRO A 215 3.25 8.46 -21.53
C PRO A 215 1.76 8.14 -21.40
N PRO A 216 0.90 8.59 -22.34
CA PRO A 216 -0.53 8.29 -22.30
C PRO A 216 -0.78 6.79 -22.47
N LEU A 217 -1.63 6.23 -21.61
CA LEU A 217 -1.97 4.80 -21.60
C LEU A 217 -2.82 4.42 -22.81
N SER A 218 -3.67 5.33 -23.27
CA SER A 218 -4.45 5.16 -24.50
C SER A 218 -3.59 5.16 -25.77
N GLY A 219 -2.32 5.57 -25.66
CA GLY A 219 -1.44 5.82 -26.81
C GLY A 219 -1.72 7.17 -27.50
N THR A 220 -2.62 7.99 -26.95
CA THR A 220 -2.99 9.29 -27.51
C THR A 220 -2.95 10.39 -26.45
N GLY A 221 -2.46 11.57 -26.81
CA GLY A 221 -2.33 12.70 -25.89
C GLY A 221 -0.87 13.05 -25.59
N ALA A 222 -0.68 13.97 -24.64
CA ALA A 222 0.65 14.42 -24.24
C ALA A 222 1.20 13.60 -23.07
N THR A 223 2.52 13.40 -23.04
CA THR A 223 3.21 12.87 -21.87
C THR A 223 3.03 13.80 -20.68
N LEU A 224 2.49 13.29 -19.59
CA LEU A 224 2.32 14.02 -18.33
C LEU A 224 3.61 13.96 -17.51
N ARG A 225 3.74 14.88 -16.54
CA ARG A 225 4.72 14.75 -15.46
C ARG A 225 3.98 14.70 -14.15
N VAL A 226 4.27 13.67 -13.35
CA VAL A 226 3.66 13.44 -12.04
C VAL A 226 4.73 13.18 -11.01
N GLN A 227 4.49 13.51 -9.75
CA GLN A 227 5.33 12.99 -8.67
C GLN A 227 5.12 11.48 -8.59
N ALA A 228 6.21 10.72 -8.52
CA ALA A 228 6.17 9.27 -8.51
C ALA A 228 7.27 8.67 -7.63
N ALA A 229 6.98 7.50 -7.07
CA ALA A 229 7.99 6.66 -6.45
C ALA A 229 9.06 6.24 -7.46
N THR A 230 10.30 6.08 -6.99
CA THR A 230 11.38 5.54 -7.82
C THR A 230 11.16 4.05 -8.09
N PRO A 231 11.78 3.48 -9.14
CA PRO A 231 11.78 2.02 -9.34
C PRO A 231 12.29 1.26 -8.12
N GLU A 232 13.35 1.76 -7.49
CA GLU A 232 13.95 1.11 -6.31
C GLU A 232 13.03 1.12 -5.10
N LEU A 233 12.37 2.25 -4.80
CA LEU A 233 11.38 2.32 -3.73
C LEU A 233 10.16 1.43 -4.03
N SER A 234 9.76 1.34 -5.30
CA SER A 234 8.70 0.44 -5.73
C SER A 234 9.09 -1.02 -5.50
N LEU A 235 10.34 -1.40 -5.79
CA LEU A 235 10.86 -2.74 -5.54
C LEU A 235 10.94 -3.04 -4.03
N ALA A 236 11.45 -2.10 -3.24
CA ALA A 236 11.54 -2.22 -1.78
C ALA A 236 10.16 -2.48 -1.16
N TRP A 237 9.12 -1.74 -1.58
CA TRP A 237 7.76 -1.98 -1.12
C TRP A 237 7.21 -3.34 -1.56
N LYS A 238 7.45 -3.77 -2.79
CA LYS A 238 6.99 -5.08 -3.26
C LYS A 238 7.62 -6.21 -2.44
N VAL A 239 8.92 -6.11 -2.13
CA VAL A 239 9.61 -7.10 -1.28
C VAL A 239 9.10 -7.04 0.16
N MET A 240 8.89 -5.84 0.71
CA MET A 240 8.32 -5.64 2.04
C MET A 240 6.93 -6.29 2.15
N TRP A 241 6.01 -6.04 1.22
CA TRP A 241 4.68 -6.66 1.20
C TRP A 241 4.71 -8.17 1.13
N LEU A 242 5.62 -8.72 0.31
CA LEU A 242 5.80 -10.16 0.24
C LEU A 242 6.25 -10.76 1.59
N LEU A 243 7.09 -10.04 2.34
CA LEU A 243 7.66 -10.51 3.60
C LEU A 243 6.72 -10.32 4.80
N ASP A 244 5.96 -9.22 4.84
CA ASP A 244 5.27 -8.75 6.03
C ASP A 244 3.74 -8.93 5.99
N ASP A 245 3.14 -8.97 4.80
CA ASP A 245 1.68 -9.05 4.71
C ASP A 245 1.16 -10.42 5.15
N MET A 246 0.00 -10.42 5.81
CA MET A 246 -0.73 -11.64 6.17
C MET A 246 -1.21 -12.43 4.94
N TYR A 247 -1.39 -11.74 3.80
CA TYR A 247 -1.80 -12.32 2.52
C TYR A 247 -0.88 -11.88 1.37
N PRO A 248 0.36 -12.40 1.28
CA PRO A 248 1.28 -12.05 0.20
C PRO A 248 0.70 -12.39 -1.17
N GLN A 249 0.72 -11.43 -2.10
CA GLN A 249 0.01 -11.58 -3.37
C GLN A 249 0.94 -11.93 -4.56
N GLY A 250 0.47 -12.78 -5.46
CA GLY A 250 1.19 -13.20 -6.66
C GLY A 250 1.48 -12.04 -7.63
N LYS A 251 0.61 -11.02 -7.65
CA LYS A 251 0.86 -9.78 -8.39
C LYS A 251 2.10 -9.04 -7.87
N ASP A 252 2.35 -9.06 -6.56
CA ASP A 252 3.48 -8.38 -5.95
C ASP A 252 4.78 -9.16 -6.20
N LEU A 253 4.73 -10.50 -6.24
CA LEU A 253 5.83 -11.35 -6.70
C LEU A 253 6.20 -11.06 -8.15
N TYR A 254 5.20 -10.97 -9.03
CA TYR A 254 5.40 -10.68 -10.44
C TYR A 254 5.98 -9.28 -10.67
N ASP A 255 5.39 -8.27 -10.03
CA ASP A 255 5.83 -6.88 -10.09
C ASP A 255 7.27 -6.72 -9.55
N ALA A 256 7.61 -7.37 -8.42
CA ALA A 256 8.97 -7.39 -7.86
C ALA A 256 9.97 -8.02 -8.82
N LEU A 257 9.60 -9.13 -9.49
CA LEU A 257 10.46 -9.80 -10.47
C LEU A 257 10.76 -8.90 -11.67
N LEU A 258 9.77 -8.17 -12.18
CA LEU A 258 9.99 -7.22 -13.28
C LEU A 258 10.96 -6.12 -12.86
N LEU A 259 10.72 -5.51 -11.70
CA LEU A 259 11.56 -4.44 -11.16
C LEU A 259 13.00 -4.90 -10.90
N ALA A 260 13.18 -6.06 -10.25
CA ALA A 260 14.50 -6.60 -9.95
C ALA A 260 15.29 -7.01 -11.21
N GLY A 261 14.65 -7.05 -12.39
CA GLY A 261 15.31 -7.35 -13.65
C GLY A 261 16.31 -6.28 -14.09
N ASP A 262 16.08 -5.01 -13.73
CA ASP A 262 16.95 -3.88 -14.09
C ASP A 262 17.17 -2.86 -12.97
N THR A 263 16.51 -3.03 -11.82
CA THR A 263 16.64 -2.14 -10.66
C THR A 263 17.36 -2.88 -9.53
N PRO A 264 18.60 -2.50 -9.17
CA PRO A 264 19.22 -3.00 -7.95
C PRO A 264 18.46 -2.47 -6.73
N LEU A 265 18.32 -3.30 -5.70
CA LEU A 265 17.74 -2.90 -4.42
C LEU A 265 18.84 -2.81 -3.36
N ASP A 266 19.03 -1.63 -2.79
CA ASP A 266 19.86 -1.46 -1.59
C ASP A 266 19.15 -2.08 -0.36
N PHE A 267 19.89 -2.86 0.43
CA PHE A 267 19.37 -3.45 1.66
C PHE A 267 19.00 -2.39 2.68
N ARG A 268 19.73 -1.27 2.73
CA ARG A 268 19.42 -0.14 3.61
C ARG A 268 18.03 0.41 3.32
N LEU A 269 17.69 0.59 2.05
CA LEU A 269 16.36 1.05 1.65
C LEU A 269 15.28 0.01 2.00
N LEU A 270 15.55 -1.28 1.80
CA LEU A 270 14.64 -2.34 2.23
C LEU A 270 14.38 -2.31 3.74
N ALA A 271 15.45 -2.14 4.55
CA ALA A 271 15.34 -1.99 5.99
C ALA A 271 14.52 -0.74 6.38
N ASP A 272 14.76 0.38 5.71
CA ASP A 272 14.04 1.63 5.99
C ASP A 272 12.54 1.53 5.67
N VAL A 273 12.14 0.88 4.57
CA VAL A 273 10.70 0.69 4.28
C VAL A 273 10.03 -0.25 5.29
N LEU A 274 10.72 -1.33 5.69
CA LEU A 274 10.22 -2.26 6.72
C LEU A 274 10.04 -1.55 8.06
N VAL A 275 11.06 -0.84 8.53
CA VAL A 275 11.00 -0.14 9.82
C VAL A 275 10.01 1.02 9.82
N ALA A 276 9.82 1.69 8.67
CA ALA A 276 8.78 2.70 8.52
C ALA A 276 7.38 2.09 8.62
N ALA A 277 7.18 0.88 8.07
CA ALA A 277 5.93 0.14 8.12
C ALA A 277 5.61 -0.39 9.52
N ASP A 278 6.57 -1.08 10.14
CA ASP A 278 6.49 -1.55 11.52
C ASP A 278 7.87 -1.38 12.20
N PRO A 279 7.97 -0.48 13.20
CA PRO A 279 9.21 -0.25 13.94
C PRO A 279 9.82 -1.50 14.57
N THR A 280 9.04 -2.56 14.83
CA THR A 280 9.54 -3.80 15.44
C THR A 280 10.51 -4.56 14.53
N HIS A 281 10.54 -4.28 13.22
CA HIS A 281 11.51 -4.88 12.30
C HIS A 281 12.97 -4.57 12.65
N VAL A 282 13.25 -3.51 13.42
CA VAL A 282 14.62 -3.22 13.88
C VAL A 282 15.21 -4.34 14.75
N ARG A 283 14.37 -5.16 15.38
CA ARG A 283 14.80 -6.31 16.19
C ARG A 283 15.36 -7.44 15.34
N ARG A 284 14.84 -7.62 14.13
CA ARG A 284 15.25 -8.65 13.19
C ARG A 284 14.93 -8.22 11.76
N LEU A 285 15.97 -7.83 11.04
CA LEU A 285 15.89 -7.57 9.60
C LEU A 285 15.75 -8.90 8.82
N PRO A 286 15.11 -8.87 7.63
CA PRO A 286 14.90 -10.06 6.83
C PRO A 286 16.21 -10.60 6.26
N THR A 287 16.22 -11.90 5.99
CA THR A 287 17.31 -12.59 5.32
C THR A 287 16.87 -13.11 3.95
N LEU A 288 17.83 -13.48 3.10
CA LEU A 288 17.51 -14.16 1.84
C LEU A 288 16.72 -15.46 2.06
N ASP A 289 16.92 -16.15 3.20
CA ASP A 289 16.15 -17.35 3.54
C ASP A 289 14.68 -17.05 3.82
N ASP A 290 14.35 -15.86 4.30
CA ASP A 290 12.95 -15.43 4.44
C ASP A 290 12.31 -15.25 3.05
N VAL A 291 13.04 -14.64 2.10
CA VAL A 291 12.61 -14.55 0.69
C VAL A 291 12.42 -15.94 0.07
N LYS A 292 13.32 -16.90 0.33
CA LYS A 292 13.18 -18.29 -0.17
C LYS A 292 11.94 -19.02 0.37
N ARG A 293 11.39 -18.59 1.51
CA ARG A 293 10.24 -19.22 2.16
C ARG A 293 8.90 -18.59 1.76
N LEU A 294 8.91 -17.52 0.96
CA LEU A 294 7.69 -16.86 0.48
C LEU A 294 6.70 -17.86 -0.15
N ARG A 295 5.43 -17.60 0.12
CA ARG A 295 4.27 -18.28 -0.45
C ARG A 295 3.26 -17.20 -0.81
N VAL A 296 2.79 -17.20 -2.05
CA VAL A 296 1.90 -16.15 -2.55
C VAL A 296 0.61 -16.74 -3.11
N ASP A 297 -0.42 -15.93 -3.26
CA ASP A 297 -1.70 -16.32 -3.87
C ASP A 297 -1.62 -16.44 -5.41
N TRP A 298 -0.59 -17.08 -5.96
CA TRP A 298 -0.38 -17.19 -7.42
C TRP A 298 -1.63 -17.62 -8.22
N PRO A 299 -2.49 -18.54 -7.74
CA PRO A 299 -3.74 -18.85 -8.43
C PRO A 299 -4.71 -17.67 -8.57
N GLU A 300 -4.79 -16.74 -7.61
CA GLU A 300 -5.61 -15.53 -7.74
C GLU A 300 -5.03 -14.59 -8.81
N PHE A 301 -3.70 -14.41 -8.82
CA PHE A 301 -3.01 -13.64 -9.85
C PHE A 301 -3.25 -14.21 -11.25
N GLN A 302 -3.19 -15.53 -11.44
CA GLN A 302 -3.45 -16.18 -12.73
C GLN A 302 -4.91 -16.08 -13.19
N LYS A 303 -5.90 -16.05 -12.28
CA LYS A 303 -7.30 -15.79 -12.65
C LYS A 303 -7.47 -14.42 -13.26
N GLU A 304 -6.75 -13.45 -12.71
CA GLU A 304 -6.81 -12.05 -13.12
C GLU A 304 -6.05 -11.80 -14.42
N HIS A 305 -4.85 -12.38 -14.55
CA HIS A 305 -3.93 -12.19 -15.66
C HIS A 305 -3.48 -13.50 -16.33
N PRO A 306 -4.42 -14.29 -16.91
CA PRO A 306 -4.10 -15.58 -17.52
C PRO A 306 -3.20 -15.46 -18.77
N GLU A 307 -3.11 -14.27 -19.37
CA GLU A 307 -2.25 -14.00 -20.52
C GLU A 307 -0.76 -13.87 -20.17
N LEU A 308 -0.43 -13.62 -18.90
CA LEU A 308 0.96 -13.42 -18.49
C LEU A 308 1.65 -14.77 -18.31
N PRO A 309 2.84 -14.96 -18.94
CA PRO A 309 3.53 -16.24 -18.89
C PRO A 309 4.23 -16.47 -17.55
N GLY A 310 4.42 -17.74 -17.21
CA GLY A 310 5.28 -18.17 -16.11
C GLY A 310 4.56 -19.01 -15.05
N THR A 311 5.36 -19.57 -14.15
CA THR A 311 4.90 -20.30 -12.97
C THR A 311 5.36 -19.59 -11.71
N GLU A 312 4.67 -19.83 -10.58
CA GLU A 312 5.10 -19.32 -9.28
C GLU A 312 6.55 -19.71 -8.98
N THR A 313 6.90 -20.98 -9.22
CA THR A 313 8.24 -21.52 -9.00
C THR A 313 9.30 -20.77 -9.80
N ASP A 314 9.07 -20.54 -11.09
CA ASP A 314 10.04 -19.84 -11.95
C ASP A 314 10.18 -18.36 -11.53
N ALA A 315 9.06 -17.70 -11.22
CA ALA A 315 9.06 -16.32 -10.79
C ALA A 315 9.82 -16.16 -9.46
N HIS A 316 9.59 -17.08 -8.52
CA HIS A 316 10.24 -17.10 -7.22
C HIS A 316 11.75 -17.35 -7.33
N GLN A 317 12.17 -18.35 -8.10
CA GLN A 317 13.59 -18.65 -8.32
C GLN A 317 14.35 -17.47 -8.93
N ARG A 318 13.74 -16.81 -9.92
CA ARG A 318 14.34 -15.64 -10.57
C ARG A 318 14.41 -14.45 -9.63
N LEU A 319 13.38 -14.21 -8.81
CA LEU A 319 13.40 -13.14 -7.82
C LEU A 319 14.49 -13.39 -6.76
N ILE A 320 14.62 -14.62 -6.24
CA ILE A 320 15.68 -14.99 -5.29
C ILE A 320 17.06 -14.70 -5.90
N HIS A 321 17.27 -15.09 -7.17
CA HIS A 321 18.52 -14.82 -7.86
C HIS A 321 18.80 -13.32 -7.97
N ALA A 322 17.80 -12.54 -8.41
CA ALA A 322 17.92 -11.10 -8.60
C ALA A 322 18.16 -10.34 -7.27
N LEU A 323 17.56 -10.79 -6.16
CA LEU A 323 17.73 -10.18 -4.84
C LEU A 323 18.95 -10.69 -4.07
N THR A 324 19.64 -11.74 -4.53
CA THR A 324 20.83 -12.28 -3.82
C THR A 324 21.88 -11.19 -3.54
N PRO A 325 22.23 -10.28 -4.46
CA PRO A 325 23.14 -9.16 -4.18
C PRO A 325 22.69 -8.27 -3.02
N THR A 326 21.40 -7.96 -2.92
CA THR A 326 20.82 -7.16 -1.83
C THR A 326 21.16 -7.75 -0.46
N PHE A 327 21.10 -9.07 -0.30
CA PHE A 327 21.36 -9.73 1.00
C PHE A 327 22.80 -10.18 1.22
N THR A 328 23.72 -9.86 0.30
CA THR A 328 25.13 -10.28 0.38
C THR A 328 26.11 -9.11 0.32
N ALA A 329 25.66 -7.95 -0.16
CA ALA A 329 26.41 -6.71 -0.10
C ALA A 329 26.54 -6.20 1.35
N ASP A 330 27.53 -5.34 1.57
CA ASP A 330 27.62 -4.53 2.79
C ASP A 330 26.42 -3.58 2.83
N ASP A 331 25.63 -3.64 3.90
CA ASP A 331 24.43 -2.83 4.09
C ASP A 331 24.72 -1.44 4.66
N GLY A 332 25.98 -1.17 5.03
CA GLY A 332 26.38 0.09 5.65
C GLY A 332 25.79 0.31 7.03
N LEU A 333 25.06 -0.65 7.60
CA LEU A 333 24.45 -0.55 8.91
C LEU A 333 25.51 -0.83 10.00
N PRO A 334 25.39 -0.19 11.18
CA PRO A 334 26.24 -0.51 12.31
C PRO A 334 26.19 -2.00 12.68
N THR A 335 27.35 -2.58 13.00
CA THR A 335 27.43 -3.98 13.46
C THR A 335 26.91 -4.15 14.88
N ALA A 336 27.07 -3.13 15.72
CA ALA A 336 26.54 -3.12 17.08
C ALA A 336 25.01 -2.97 17.07
N ASP A 337 24.31 -3.90 17.72
CA ASP A 337 22.86 -4.01 17.63
C ASP A 337 22.13 -2.72 18.07
N TYR A 338 22.50 -2.13 19.19
CA TYR A 338 21.93 -0.85 19.64
C TYR A 338 22.11 0.25 18.60
N ALA A 339 23.33 0.43 18.07
CA ALA A 339 23.63 1.49 17.11
C ALA A 339 22.83 1.31 15.81
N ARG A 340 22.69 0.06 15.34
CA ARG A 340 21.85 -0.26 14.17
C ARG A 340 20.39 0.10 14.39
N ARG A 341 19.82 -0.31 15.52
CA ARG A 341 18.42 -0.01 15.86
C ARG A 341 18.20 1.50 16.03
N ALA A 342 19.12 2.20 16.69
CA ALA A 342 19.07 3.65 16.85
C ALA A 342 19.12 4.38 15.49
N GLU A 343 19.98 3.93 14.57
CA GLU A 343 20.07 4.50 13.23
C GLU A 343 18.77 4.30 12.43
N LEU A 344 18.23 3.08 12.42
CA LEU A 344 16.97 2.76 11.74
C LEU A 344 15.76 3.49 12.35
N LEU A 345 15.77 3.75 13.66
CA LEU A 345 14.71 4.50 14.35
C LEU A 345 14.92 6.03 14.31
N SER A 346 16.00 6.53 13.70
CA SER A 346 16.29 7.96 13.66
C SER A 346 15.18 8.82 13.02
N PRO A 347 14.40 8.36 12.01
CA PRO A 347 13.25 9.13 11.53
C PRO A 347 12.18 9.33 12.61
N ARG A 348 11.94 8.32 13.46
CA ARG A 348 11.02 8.44 14.61
C ARG A 348 11.57 9.39 15.67
N VAL A 349 12.86 9.36 15.94
CA VAL A 349 13.51 10.36 16.83
C VAL A 349 13.25 11.78 16.32
N ALA A 350 13.37 12.02 15.01
CA ALA A 350 13.08 13.32 14.42
C ALA A 350 11.60 13.72 14.57
N GLU A 351 10.65 12.78 14.44
CA GLU A 351 9.21 13.02 14.62
C GLU A 351 8.84 13.46 16.05
N TYR A 352 9.52 12.92 17.06
CA TYR A 352 9.26 13.23 18.48
C TYR A 352 10.07 14.40 19.01
N THR A 353 11.15 14.79 18.33
CA THR A 353 12.00 15.94 18.71
C THR A 353 11.18 17.22 18.96
N PRO A 354 10.26 17.66 18.06
CA PRO A 354 9.47 18.86 18.32
C PRO A 354 8.53 18.71 19.52
N VAL A 355 7.94 17.52 19.73
CA VAL A 355 7.07 17.25 20.90
C VAL A 355 7.85 17.33 22.20
N LEU A 356 9.06 16.76 22.23
CA LEU A 356 9.95 16.86 23.39
C LEU A 356 10.27 18.33 23.71
N ALA A 357 10.56 19.13 22.68
CA ALA A 357 10.93 20.53 22.85
C ALA A 357 9.75 21.40 23.33
N SER A 358 8.52 21.13 22.89
CA SER A 358 7.35 21.93 23.25
C SER A 358 6.62 21.47 24.51
N GLU A 359 6.55 20.15 24.74
CA GLU A 359 5.65 19.54 25.73
C GLU A 359 6.36 18.61 26.73
N GLY A 360 7.64 18.29 26.48
CA GLY A 360 8.48 17.50 27.38
C GLY A 360 8.28 15.98 27.28
N THR A 361 9.06 15.25 28.08
CA THR A 361 9.16 13.77 28.01
C THR A 361 7.84 13.04 28.23
N GLU A 362 6.98 13.55 29.11
CA GLU A 362 5.71 12.91 29.44
C GLU A 362 4.75 12.90 28.23
N ALA A 363 4.74 13.98 27.44
CA ALA A 363 3.94 14.06 26.21
C ALA A 363 4.46 13.11 25.14
N VAL A 364 5.78 12.98 24.98
CA VAL A 364 6.40 11.99 24.10
C VAL A 364 5.96 10.58 24.48
N LEU A 365 6.09 10.19 25.75
CA LEU A 365 5.72 8.87 26.24
C LEU A 365 4.22 8.58 26.05
N ARG A 366 3.34 9.56 26.32
CA ARG A 366 1.91 9.44 26.05
C ARG A 366 1.62 9.20 24.57
N ARG A 367 2.25 9.96 23.68
CA ARG A 367 2.08 9.82 22.23
C ARG A 367 2.54 8.45 21.75
N MET A 368 3.75 8.02 22.14
CA MET A 368 4.27 6.69 21.82
C MET A 368 3.33 5.57 22.30
N ALA A 369 2.80 5.67 23.53
CA ALA A 369 1.96 4.64 24.12
C ALA A 369 0.54 4.57 23.54
N LEU A 370 -0.09 5.73 23.32
CA LEU A 370 -1.53 5.81 23.04
C LEU A 370 -1.86 6.09 21.58
N THR A 371 -1.07 6.94 20.92
CA THR A 371 -1.30 7.36 19.54
C THR A 371 -0.57 6.43 18.59
N ASP A 372 0.74 6.30 18.75
CA ASP A 372 1.60 5.55 17.83
C ASP A 372 1.73 4.07 18.23
N ARG A 373 1.25 3.71 19.43
CA ARG A 373 1.18 2.34 19.97
C ARG A 373 2.52 1.58 19.90
N LEU A 374 3.64 2.27 20.09
CA LEU A 374 4.98 1.67 20.05
C LEU A 374 5.21 0.73 21.22
N ASP A 375 5.85 -0.42 20.96
CA ASP A 375 6.31 -1.31 22.01
C ASP A 375 7.46 -0.68 22.82
N ALA A 376 7.61 -1.14 24.07
CA ALA A 376 8.58 -0.60 25.01
C ALA A 376 10.04 -0.71 24.52
N ASN A 377 10.38 -1.69 23.67
CA ASN A 377 11.73 -1.83 23.13
C ASN A 377 12.09 -0.62 22.24
N GLU A 378 11.30 -0.37 21.20
CA GLU A 378 11.55 0.73 20.26
C GLU A 378 11.43 2.08 20.97
N ALA A 379 10.41 2.24 21.82
CA ALA A 379 10.23 3.45 22.62
C ALA A 379 11.44 3.74 23.53
N THR A 380 12.07 2.71 24.09
CA THR A 380 13.29 2.86 24.91
C THR A 380 14.45 3.38 24.08
N ILE A 381 14.70 2.83 22.90
CA ILE A 381 15.79 3.29 22.03
C ILE A 381 15.52 4.72 21.58
N ILE A 382 14.31 5.02 21.10
CA ILE A 382 13.93 6.37 20.64
C ILE A 382 14.09 7.38 21.78
N LEU A 383 13.60 7.07 22.99
CA LEU A 383 13.73 7.98 24.13
C LEU A 383 15.20 8.16 24.55
N ASN A 384 16.01 7.10 24.48
CA ASN A 384 17.43 7.19 24.83
C ASN A 384 18.17 8.14 23.88
N GLU A 385 17.90 8.05 22.58
CA GLU A 385 18.45 8.95 21.56
C GLU A 385 17.94 10.38 21.69
N LEU A 386 16.62 10.56 21.91
CA LEU A 386 15.99 11.87 22.14
C LEU A 386 16.60 12.62 23.33
N LEU A 387 16.99 11.89 24.38
CA LEU A 387 17.61 12.45 25.58
C LEU A 387 19.14 12.50 25.49
N HIS A 388 19.72 12.15 24.34
CA HIS A 388 21.16 12.11 24.10
C HIS A 388 21.94 11.30 25.14
N ARG A 389 21.38 10.15 25.55
CA ARG A 389 21.95 9.25 26.55
C ARG A 389 22.89 8.23 25.91
N ALA A 390 23.82 7.68 26.71
CA ALA A 390 24.69 6.62 26.23
C ALA A 390 23.93 5.28 26.16
N PRO A 391 24.39 4.29 25.37
CA PRO A 391 23.80 2.94 25.38
C PRO A 391 23.81 2.29 26.76
N THR A 392 24.74 2.66 27.64
CA THR A 392 24.81 2.17 29.04
C THR A 392 23.64 2.65 29.90
N ASP A 393 22.90 3.69 29.48
CA ASP A 393 21.77 4.24 30.22
C ASP A 393 20.43 3.59 29.83
N VAL A 394 20.42 2.68 28.84
CA VAL A 394 19.24 1.95 28.39
C VAL A 394 18.42 1.33 29.53
N PRO A 395 19.01 0.69 30.56
CA PRO A 395 18.21 0.18 31.68
C PRO A 395 17.41 1.28 32.39
N ALA A 396 18.01 2.46 32.60
CA ALA A 396 17.33 3.58 33.26
C ALA A 396 16.27 4.21 32.34
N THR A 397 16.52 4.24 31.03
CA THR A 397 15.54 4.71 30.03
C THR A 397 14.35 3.77 29.94
N LEU A 398 14.56 2.45 29.98
CA LEU A 398 13.48 1.46 30.02
C LEU A 398 12.56 1.66 31.22
N GLU A 399 13.11 1.92 32.42
CA GLU A 399 12.29 2.23 33.60
C GLU A 399 11.41 3.47 33.40
N ALA A 400 11.96 4.51 32.78
CA ALA A 400 11.21 5.72 32.48
C ALA A 400 10.07 5.45 31.48
N VAL A 401 10.32 4.65 30.44
CA VAL A 401 9.32 4.22 29.47
C VAL A 401 8.21 3.42 30.14
N LEU A 402 8.55 2.35 30.87
CA LEU A 402 7.55 1.50 31.54
C LEU A 402 6.70 2.31 32.52
N THR A 403 7.33 3.18 33.33
CA THR A 403 6.61 4.07 34.26
C THR A 403 5.67 5.01 33.52
N GLY A 404 6.13 5.66 32.45
CA GLY A 404 5.31 6.57 31.67
C GLY A 404 4.16 5.87 30.94
N TYR A 405 4.40 4.65 30.42
CA TYR A 405 3.39 3.83 29.77
C TYR A 405 2.31 3.37 30.74
N THR A 406 2.69 2.89 31.93
CA THR A 406 1.76 2.56 33.03
C THR A 406 0.93 3.78 33.44
N ALA A 407 1.54 4.97 33.51
CA ALA A 407 0.83 6.20 33.84
C ALA A 407 -0.14 6.65 32.72
N ALA A 408 0.20 6.38 31.45
CA ALA A 408 -0.59 6.77 30.29
C ALA A 408 -1.71 5.77 29.94
N SER A 409 -1.53 4.48 30.23
CA SER A 409 -2.41 3.39 29.76
C SER A 409 -2.64 2.31 30.83
N SER A 410 -3.92 1.92 31.01
CA SER A 410 -4.31 0.80 31.86
C SER A 410 -3.76 -0.54 31.36
N ASP A 411 -3.64 -0.72 30.04
CA ASP A 411 -3.28 -2.01 29.43
C ASP A 411 -1.86 -2.44 29.81
N TRP A 412 -0.91 -1.49 29.85
CA TRP A 412 0.48 -1.77 30.26
C TRP A 412 0.60 -2.10 31.75
N SER A 413 -0.24 -1.48 32.58
CA SER A 413 -0.32 -1.79 34.01
C SER A 413 -0.77 -3.24 34.22
N GLU A 414 -1.81 -3.66 33.51
CA GLU A 414 -2.31 -5.04 33.56
C GLU A 414 -1.31 -6.04 32.96
N TYR A 415 -0.66 -5.69 31.84
CA TYR A 415 0.35 -6.53 31.20
C TYR A 415 1.52 -6.83 32.12
N LEU A 416 2.13 -5.81 32.74
CA LEU A 416 3.27 -6.00 33.64
C LEU A 416 2.88 -6.75 34.92
N ALA A 417 1.66 -6.55 35.42
CA ALA A 417 1.15 -7.33 36.56
C ALA A 417 0.98 -8.82 36.20
N ARG A 418 0.57 -9.12 34.96
CA ARG A 418 0.37 -10.47 34.44
C ARG A 418 1.68 -11.16 34.04
N TYR A 419 2.67 -10.40 33.59
CA TYR A 419 3.96 -10.88 33.10
C TYR A 419 5.13 -10.16 33.79
N PRO A 420 5.40 -10.43 35.08
CA PRO A 420 6.46 -9.75 35.83
C PRO A 420 7.86 -9.93 35.21
N GLU A 421 8.07 -11.02 34.46
CA GLU A 421 9.31 -11.34 33.74
C GLU A 421 9.51 -10.51 32.47
N ALA A 422 8.47 -9.86 31.94
CA ALA A 422 8.53 -9.12 30.68
C ALA A 422 9.60 -8.02 30.73
N ARG A 423 9.77 -7.36 31.89
CA ARG A 423 10.81 -6.36 32.10
C ARG A 423 12.22 -6.90 31.84
N THR A 424 12.55 -8.04 32.43
CA THR A 424 13.85 -8.69 32.25
C THR A 424 14.05 -9.13 30.81
N LYS A 425 12.99 -9.62 30.16
CA LYS A 425 13.03 -10.03 28.76
C LYS A 425 13.35 -8.83 27.84
N ILE A 426 12.62 -7.72 27.98
CA ILE A 426 12.85 -6.49 27.21
C ILE A 426 14.28 -5.98 27.42
N LEU A 427 14.77 -6.00 28.67
CA LEU A 427 16.12 -5.53 28.96
C LEU A 427 17.19 -6.40 28.28
N ASN A 428 17.04 -7.73 28.31
CA ASN A 428 17.95 -8.66 27.62
C ASN A 428 17.91 -8.49 26.09
N ASP A 429 16.76 -8.10 25.54
CA ASP A 429 16.60 -7.84 24.10
C ASP A 429 17.23 -6.50 23.65
N LEU A 430 17.46 -5.56 24.57
CA LEU A 430 18.03 -4.24 24.33
C LEU A 430 19.52 -4.12 24.65
N VAL A 431 20.02 -4.97 25.55
CA VAL A 431 21.42 -4.98 26.01
C VAL A 431 21.95 -6.41 25.81
N PRO A 432 22.60 -6.70 24.67
CA PRO A 432 23.16 -8.03 24.38
C PRO A 432 24.23 -8.48 25.38
#